data_AF-A0A7K4D5P8-F1
#
_entry.id   AF-A0A7K4D5P8-F1
#
_cell.length_a   1.000
_cell.length_b   1.000
_cell.length_c   1.000
_cell.angle_alpha   90.00
_cell.angle_beta   90.00
_cell.angle_gamma   90.00
#
_symmetry.space_group_name_H-M   'P 1'
#
loop_
_entity.id
_entity.type
_entity.pdbx_description
1 polymer ?
#
loop_
_entity_poly.entity_id
_entity_poly.type
_entity_poly.pdbx_seq_one_letter_code
_entity_poly.pdbx_strand_id
1 'polypeptide(L)'
;MSDLVIYSIGVPSPIFPAEPLPPLPDIPRGSLVIVEGRAPIWRYGMALHLLHGSPAAAVAFYDPKLGAVVVATHSKEWQVGQVVDMTLPASE
;
A
#
# COMPACT_ATOMS: atom_id res chain seq x y z
N MET A 1 -5.13 6.32 17.39
CA MET A 1 -4.12 6.16 16.33
C MET A 1 -4.63 5.06 15.43
N SER A 2 -4.77 5.33 14.13
CA SER A 2 -5.09 4.30 13.16
C SER A 2 -3.95 3.28 13.09
N ASP A 3 -4.28 1.99 13.06
CA ASP A 3 -3.26 0.96 12.86
C ASP A 3 -2.60 1.12 11.49
N LEU A 4 -1.30 0.81 11.40
CA LEU A 4 -0.54 0.80 10.16
C LEU A 4 -0.37 -0.65 9.70
N VAL A 5 -0.79 -0.94 8.47
CA VAL A 5 -0.70 -2.28 7.87
C VAL A 5 0.19 -2.22 6.64
N ILE A 6 1.21 -3.08 6.58
CA ILE A 6 2.08 -3.18 5.39
C ILE A 6 1.53 -4.26 4.45
N TYR A 7 1.40 -3.92 3.17
CA TYR A 7 1.07 -4.86 2.10
C TYR A 7 2.19 -4.92 1.07
N SER A 8 3.04 -5.94 1.21
CA SER A 8 4.18 -6.20 0.33
C SER A 8 3.74 -6.84 -0.99
N ILE A 9 3.89 -6.13 -2.10
CA ILE A 9 3.57 -6.62 -3.45
C ILE A 9 4.80 -6.86 -4.33
N GLY A 10 5.99 -6.66 -3.76
CA GLY A 10 7.27 -6.81 -4.45
C GLY A 10 7.48 -8.21 -5.04
N VAL A 11 8.23 -8.27 -6.13
CA VAL A 11 8.55 -9.53 -6.83
C VAL A 11 10.04 -9.60 -7.17
N PRO A 12 10.67 -10.78 -7.09
CA PRO A 12 12.12 -10.95 -7.28
C PRO A 12 12.54 -10.95 -8.76
N SER A 13 11.61 -11.12 -9.68
CA SER A 13 11.85 -11.24 -11.12
C SER A 13 10.74 -10.54 -11.91
N PRO A 14 10.94 -10.28 -13.22
CA PRO A 14 9.85 -9.85 -14.08
C PRO A 14 8.67 -10.82 -14.02
N ILE A 15 7.46 -10.24 -14.00
CA ILE A 15 6.19 -10.96 -13.91
C ILE A 15 5.25 -10.51 -15.03
N PHE A 16 4.22 -11.31 -15.30
CA PHE A 16 3.17 -11.03 -16.28
C PHE A 16 1.89 -10.49 -15.60
N PRO A 17 1.04 -9.71 -16.32
CA PRO A 17 -0.20 -9.17 -15.77
C PRO A 17 -1.21 -10.20 -15.24
N ALA A 18 -1.11 -11.47 -15.67
CA ALA A 18 -1.97 -12.55 -15.20
C ALA A 18 -1.56 -13.09 -13.81
N GLU A 19 -0.37 -12.74 -13.32
CA GLU A 19 0.11 -13.19 -12.02
C GLU A 19 -0.62 -12.46 -10.87
N PRO A 20 -1.19 -13.20 -9.91
CA PRO A 20 -2.05 -12.63 -8.89
C PRO A 20 -1.25 -11.75 -7.91
N LEU A 21 -1.97 -10.87 -7.21
CA LEU A 21 -1.46 -10.19 -6.03
C LEU A 21 -1.30 -11.19 -4.86
N PRO A 22 -0.39 -10.94 -3.90
CA PRO A 22 -0.32 -11.76 -2.69
C PRO A 22 -1.62 -11.65 -1.88
N PRO A 23 -1.93 -12.64 -1.02
CA PRO A 23 -3.10 -12.56 -0.16
C PRO A 23 -3.06 -11.28 0.68
N LEU A 24 -4.23 -10.68 0.92
CA LEU A 24 -4.32 -9.52 1.80
C LEU A 24 -3.89 -9.90 3.23
N PRO A 25 -3.14 -9.04 3.91
CA PRO A 25 -2.92 -9.19 5.35
C PRO A 25 -4.24 -8.97 6.11
N ASP A 26 -4.22 -9.16 7.43
CA ASP A 26 -5.34 -8.69 8.25
C ASP A 26 -5.39 -7.15 8.19
N ILE A 27 -6.55 -6.59 7.89
CA ILE A 27 -6.78 -5.15 7.71
C ILE A 27 -7.83 -4.71 8.73
N PRO A 28 -7.41 -4.24 9.92
CA PRO A 28 -8.32 -3.67 10.89
C PRO A 28 -9.10 -2.50 10.27
N ARG A 29 -10.38 -2.40 10.63
CA ARG A 29 -11.24 -1.31 10.14
C ARG A 29 -10.66 0.03 10.57
N GLY A 30 -10.52 0.95 9.62
CA GLY A 30 -9.98 2.28 9.88
C GLY A 30 -8.46 2.36 9.91
N SER A 31 -7.75 1.28 9.57
CA SER A 31 -6.30 1.28 9.40
C SER A 31 -5.86 2.08 8.16
N LEU A 32 -4.59 2.48 8.14
CA LEU A 32 -3.89 2.92 6.93
C LEU A 32 -3.10 1.73 6.38
N VAL A 33 -3.40 1.35 5.14
CA VAL A 33 -2.64 0.32 4.42
C VAL A 33 -1.55 0.97 3.59
N ILE A 34 -0.31 0.54 3.78
CA ILE A 34 0.87 1.00 3.04
C ILE A 34 1.30 -0.11 2.10
N VAL A 35 1.18 0.14 0.79
CA VAL A 35 1.63 -0.78 -0.26
C VAL A 35 3.09 -0.51 -0.56
N GLU A 36 3.90 -1.56 -0.54
CA GLU A 36 5.33 -1.47 -0.78
C GLU A 36 5.84 -2.61 -1.67
N GLY A 37 7.07 -2.44 -2.18
CA GLY A 37 7.82 -3.51 -2.84
C GLY A 37 8.20 -3.18 -4.28
N ARG A 38 9.30 -3.76 -4.76
CA ARG A 38 9.72 -3.59 -6.15
C ARG A 38 8.76 -4.34 -7.09
N ALA A 39 7.88 -3.59 -7.73
CA ALA A 39 6.85 -4.13 -8.61
C ALA A 39 6.55 -3.19 -9.80
N PRO A 40 6.03 -3.72 -10.92
CA PRO A 40 5.55 -2.88 -12.01
C PRO A 40 4.40 -1.96 -11.58
N ILE A 41 4.29 -0.78 -12.19
CA ILE A 41 3.26 0.23 -11.88
C ILE A 41 1.85 -0.35 -11.96
N TRP A 42 1.58 -1.22 -12.93
CA TRP A 42 0.26 -1.84 -13.08
C TRP A 42 -0.12 -2.71 -11.87
N ARG A 43 0.85 -3.31 -11.16
CA ARG A 43 0.61 -4.12 -9.96
C ARG A 43 0.22 -3.25 -8.77
N TYR A 44 0.82 -2.06 -8.65
CA TYR A 44 0.36 -1.03 -7.71
C TYR A 44 -1.08 -0.58 -8.02
N GLY A 45 -1.42 -0.39 -9.31
CA GLY A 45 -2.79 -0.09 -9.72
C GLY A 45 -3.79 -1.19 -9.35
N MET A 46 -3.43 -2.45 -9.55
CA MET A 46 -4.23 -3.60 -9.11
C MET A 46 -4.39 -3.62 -7.58
N ALA A 47 -3.31 -3.39 -6.83
CA ALA A 47 -3.34 -3.37 -5.37
C ALA A 47 -4.25 -2.26 -4.84
N LEU A 48 -4.19 -1.07 -5.43
CA LEU A 48 -5.09 0.04 -5.09
C LEU A 48 -6.56 -0.33 -5.33
N HIS A 49 -6.87 -0.93 -6.49
CA HIS A 49 -8.24 -1.33 -6.80
C HIS A 49 -8.77 -2.41 -5.85
N LEU A 50 -7.93 -3.41 -5.52
CA LEU A 50 -8.23 -4.44 -4.53
C LEU A 50 -8.51 -3.84 -3.15
N LEU A 51 -7.66 -2.92 -2.70
CA LEU A 51 -7.75 -2.30 -1.38
C LEU A 51 -8.90 -1.29 -1.25
N HIS A 52 -9.42 -0.73 -2.34
CA HIS A 52 -10.52 0.25 -2.30
C HIS A 52 -11.78 -0.31 -1.61
N GLY A 53 -12.03 -1.63 -1.74
CA GLY A 53 -13.14 -2.33 -1.11
C GLY A 53 -12.84 -2.92 0.27
N SER A 54 -11.63 -2.69 0.80
CA SER A 54 -11.20 -3.22 2.11
C SER A 54 -11.70 -2.35 3.28
N PRO A 55 -11.57 -2.82 4.54
CA PRO A 55 -11.89 -2.02 5.73
C PRO A 55 -10.94 -0.84 6.00
N ALA A 56 -9.88 -0.66 5.20
CA ALA A 56 -8.91 0.41 5.37
C ALA A 56 -9.58 1.80 5.25
N ALA A 57 -9.17 2.74 6.11
CA ALA A 57 -9.58 4.14 5.99
C ALA A 57 -8.83 4.86 4.86
N ALA A 58 -7.60 4.43 4.59
CA ALA A 58 -6.72 5.04 3.59
C ALA A 58 -5.73 4.01 3.04
N VAL A 59 -5.22 4.31 1.84
CA VAL A 59 -4.16 3.55 1.17
C VAL A 59 -3.03 4.53 0.83
N ALA A 60 -1.80 4.14 1.14
CA ALA A 60 -0.58 4.86 0.79
C ALA A 60 0.37 3.97 -0.01
N PHE A 61 1.18 4.57 -0.87
CA PHE A 61 2.28 3.89 -1.56
C PHE A 61 3.60 4.33 -0.96
N TYR A 62 4.45 3.38 -0.60
CA TYR A 62 5.78 3.66 -0.07
C TYR A 62 6.74 4.08 -1.20
N ASP A 63 7.37 5.25 -1.02
CA ASP A 63 8.51 5.72 -1.78
C ASP A 63 9.72 5.82 -0.83
N PRO A 64 10.81 5.06 -1.06
CA PRO A 64 12.00 5.11 -0.20
C PRO A 64 12.64 6.50 -0.04
N LYS A 65 12.31 7.47 -0.89
CA LYS A 65 12.83 8.85 -0.82
C LYS A 65 11.92 9.79 -0.02
N LEU A 66 10.67 9.42 0.22
CA LEU A 66 9.66 10.30 0.83
C LEU A 66 9.03 9.71 2.10
N GLY A 67 8.81 8.40 2.15
CA GLY A 67 7.91 7.74 3.11
C GLY A 67 6.68 7.18 2.40
N ALA A 68 5.58 6.96 3.13
CA ALA A 68 4.34 6.45 2.54
C ALA A 68 3.41 7.60 2.12
N VAL A 69 3.18 7.75 0.82
CA VAL A 69 2.34 8.81 0.25
C VAL A 69 0.90 8.31 0.13
N VAL A 70 -0.04 8.95 0.82
CA VAL A 70 -1.48 8.61 0.75
C VAL A 70 -2.01 8.87 -0.66
N VAL A 71 -2.56 7.85 -1.30
CA VAL A 71 -3.09 7.89 -2.69
C VAL A 71 -4.61 7.80 -2.75
N ALA A 72 -5.26 7.26 -1.72
CA ALA A 72 -6.72 7.18 -1.62
C ALA A 72 -7.17 7.18 -0.16
N THR A 73 -8.32 7.78 0.14
CA THR A 73 -8.88 7.78 1.50
C THR A 73 -10.40 7.99 1.54
N HIS A 74 -11.04 7.36 2.52
CA HIS A 74 -12.41 7.63 2.97
C HIS A 74 -12.44 8.29 4.37
N SER A 75 -11.26 8.58 4.95
CA SER A 75 -11.12 9.17 6.27
C SER A 75 -11.06 10.70 6.19
N LYS A 76 -11.47 11.37 7.27
CA LYS A 76 -11.22 12.80 7.48
C LYS A 76 -9.83 13.06 8.09
N GLU A 77 -9.18 12.02 8.59
CA GLU A 77 -7.87 12.10 9.24
C GLU A 77 -6.71 12.11 8.25
N TRP A 78 -6.89 11.49 7.08
CA TRP A 78 -5.88 11.36 6.03
C TRP A 78 -6.24 12.24 4.83
N GLN A 79 -5.23 12.72 4.12
CA GLN A 79 -5.41 13.50 2.89
C GLN A 79 -4.59 12.91 1.74
N VAL A 80 -5.15 12.89 0.53
CA VAL A 80 -4.38 12.48 -0.65
C VAL A 80 -3.18 13.40 -0.83
N GLY A 81 -2.01 12.82 -1.07
CA GLY A 81 -0.73 13.53 -1.15
C GLY A 81 -0.05 13.74 0.21
N GLN A 82 -0.71 13.45 1.33
CA GLN A 82 -0.07 13.43 2.64
C GLN A 82 1.05 12.38 2.66
N VAL A 83 2.22 12.77 3.16
CA VAL A 83 3.35 11.88 3.37
C VAL A 83 3.37 11.44 4.83
N VAL A 84 3.32 10.14 5.06
CA VAL A 84 3.56 9.53 6.37
C VAL A 84 5.05 9.29 6.48
N ASP A 85 5.68 10.03 7.39
CA ASP A 85 7.11 9.95 7.67
C ASP A 85 7.44 8.61 8.32
N MET A 86 8.02 7.71 7.53
CA MET A 86 8.42 6.38 7.97
C MET A 86 9.49 5.82 7.06
N THR A 87 10.30 4.91 7.61
CA THR A 87 11.26 4.11 6.85
C THR A 87 10.95 2.64 7.04
N LEU A 88 10.75 1.93 5.94
CA LEU A 88 10.68 0.47 5.98
C LEU A 88 12.09 -0.12 5.86
N PRO A 89 12.38 -1.24 6.55
CA PRO A 89 13.61 -1.98 6.32
C PRO A 89 13.70 -2.39 4.85
N ALA A 90 14.92 -2.45 4.31
CA ALA A 90 15.12 -2.94 2.96
C ALA A 90 14.59 -4.38 2.86
N SER A 91 13.71 -4.63 1.90
CA SER A 91 13.29 -5.99 1.54
C SER A 91 14.53 -6.75 1.04
N GLU A 92 14.81 -7.92 1.62
CA GLU A 92 15.86 -8.85 1.15
C GLU A 92 15.57 -9.40 -0.25
#